data_AF-A0A2R8F1B7-F1
#
_entry.id   AF-A0A2R8F1B7-F1
#
_cell.length_a   1.000
_cell.length_b   1.000
_cell.length_c   1.000
_cell.angle_alpha   90.00
_cell.angle_beta   90.00
_cell.angle_gamma   90.00
#
_symmetry.space_group_name_H-M   'P 1'
#
loop_
_entity.id
_entity.type
_entity.pdbx_description
1 polymer ?
#
loop_
_entity_poly.entity_id
_entity_poly.type
_entity_poly.pdbx_seq_one_letter_code
_entity_poly.pdbx_strand_id
1 'polypeptide(L)'
;MVDILRKADCLKKSKGGRKNKLNLEEQLLMALEYLREYCTYFHIGQNYGISESSAYKAVKLVEDTLVKHQNFALPGRKALMKSDMNYEVVLIDATESPIERPKKTKILLFRKEKKAYTKNSNSFRQENTQSKDYLRNPKFLSILRLKGLLIQDIKVYKKFTIILNYQRKKARKIL
;
A
#
# COMPACT_ATOMS: atom_id res chain seq x y z
N MET A 1 11.35 0.44 22.08
CA MET A 1 11.49 0.51 20.60
C MET A 1 11.79 1.92 20.12
N VAL A 2 11.05 2.93 20.58
CA VAL A 2 11.26 4.33 20.16
C VAL A 2 12.67 4.84 20.47
N ASP A 3 13.26 4.50 21.62
CA ASP A 3 14.63 4.96 21.97
C ASP A 3 15.70 4.44 21.01
N ILE A 4 15.50 3.22 20.50
CA ILE A 4 16.36 2.62 19.48
C ILE A 4 16.26 3.43 18.18
N LEU A 5 15.04 3.75 17.76
CA LEU A 5 14.81 4.59 16.58
C LEU A 5 15.37 6.00 16.77
N ARG A 6 15.27 6.60 17.96
CA ARG A 6 15.86 7.91 18.28
C ARG A 6 17.37 7.89 18.08
N LYS A 7 18.07 6.87 18.59
CA LYS A 7 19.53 6.72 18.37
C LYS A 7 19.88 6.61 16.89
N ALA A 8 19.15 5.78 16.13
CA ALA A 8 19.37 5.61 14.70
C ALA A 8 19.07 6.88 13.89
N ASP A 9 18.02 7.62 14.24
CA ASP A 9 17.63 8.86 13.58
C ASP A 9 18.63 9.99 13.86
N CYS A 10 19.19 10.09 15.07
CA CYS A 10 20.30 11.00 15.38
C CYS A 10 21.53 10.72 14.49
N LEU A 11 21.91 9.44 14.33
CA LEU A 11 23.01 9.03 13.45
C LEU A 11 22.74 9.29 11.96
N LYS A 12 21.47 9.23 11.55
CA LYS A 12 21.06 9.53 10.18
C LYS A 12 21.06 11.04 9.93
N LYS A 13 20.53 11.82 10.87
CA LYS A 13 20.46 13.28 10.80
C LYS A 13 21.84 13.94 10.85
N SER A 14 22.83 13.34 11.52
CA SER A 14 24.20 13.84 11.49
C SER A 14 24.83 13.82 10.09
N LYS A 15 24.38 12.91 9.22
CA LYS A 15 24.78 12.86 7.80
C LYS A 15 24.04 13.87 6.94
N GLY A 16 23.12 14.64 7.52
CA GLY A 16 22.28 15.60 6.83
C GLY A 16 21.09 14.98 6.09
N GLY A 17 20.34 15.82 5.38
CA GLY A 17 19.19 15.41 4.57
C GLY A 17 17.90 16.14 4.94
N ARG A 18 16.82 15.78 4.23
CA ARG A 18 15.49 16.36 4.44
C ARG A 18 14.88 15.86 5.74
N LYS A 19 14.26 16.76 6.50
CA LYS A 19 13.48 16.42 7.69
C LYS A 19 12.26 15.55 7.31
N ASN A 20 12.00 14.53 8.12
CA ASN A 20 10.80 13.71 7.96
C ASN A 20 9.54 14.51 8.30
N LYS A 21 8.43 14.22 7.62
CA LYS A 21 7.12 14.83 7.89
C LYS A 21 6.46 14.26 9.15
N LEU A 22 6.69 12.98 9.43
CA LEU A 22 6.13 12.26 10.57
C LEU A 22 7.13 12.19 11.73
N ASN A 23 6.60 12.14 12.94
CA ASN A 23 7.35 11.89 14.18
C ASN A 23 7.83 10.43 14.25
N LEU A 24 8.80 10.12 15.11
CA LEU A 24 9.35 8.76 15.21
C LEU A 24 8.32 7.76 15.73
N GLU A 25 7.45 8.19 16.63
CA GLU A 25 6.34 7.41 17.18
C GLU A 25 5.31 7.06 16.09
N GLU A 26 4.96 8.03 15.25
CA GLU A 26 4.04 7.84 14.12
C GLU A 26 4.66 6.92 13.06
N GLN A 27 5.96 7.04 12.80
CA GLN A 27 6.66 6.13 11.90
C GLN A 27 6.66 4.68 12.42
N LEU A 28 6.85 4.51 13.72
CA LEU A 28 6.78 3.20 14.35
C LEU A 28 5.36 2.63 14.29
N LEU A 29 4.34 3.44 14.60
CA LEU A 29 2.93 3.03 14.53
C LEU A 29 2.55 2.59 13.11
N MET A 30 2.92 3.39 12.11
CA MET A 30 2.69 3.09 10.70
C MET A 30 3.33 1.77 10.26
N ALA A 31 4.54 1.47 10.76
CA ALA A 31 5.20 0.20 10.48
C ALA A 31 4.49 -0.99 11.15
N LEU A 32 3.99 -0.82 12.38
CA LEU A 32 3.24 -1.86 13.08
C LEU A 32 1.89 -2.15 12.42
N GLU A 33 1.19 -1.12 11.94
CA GLU A 33 -0.05 -1.29 11.16
C GLU A 33 0.20 -2.07 9.87
N TYR A 34 1.30 -1.74 9.17
CA TYR A 34 1.71 -2.50 7.99
C TYR A 34 1.96 -3.98 8.32
N LEU A 35 2.68 -4.29 9.40
CA LEU A 35 2.95 -5.68 9.79
C LEU A 35 1.69 -6.44 10.24
N ARG A 36 0.73 -5.76 10.85
CA ARG A 36 -0.51 -6.36 11.35
C ARG A 36 -1.52 -6.65 10.25
N GLU A 37 -1.74 -5.69 9.36
CA GLU A 37 -2.85 -5.74 8.38
C GLU A 37 -2.37 -5.92 6.94
N TYR A 38 -1.05 -5.86 6.70
CA TYR A 38 -0.44 -5.94 5.37
C TYR A 38 -1.08 -5.00 4.34
N CYS A 39 -1.59 -3.86 4.83
CA CYS A 39 -2.29 -2.88 4.00
C CYS A 39 -1.33 -2.22 3.00
N THR A 40 -1.82 -1.79 1.84
CA THR A 40 -0.93 -1.21 0.83
C THR A 40 -0.38 0.14 1.28
N TYR A 41 0.87 0.45 0.92
CA TYR A 41 1.51 1.72 1.26
C TYR A 41 0.75 2.95 0.79
N PHE A 42 -0.06 2.81 -0.27
CA PHE A 42 -0.94 3.87 -0.74
C PHE A 42 -2.02 4.22 0.29
N HIS A 43 -2.73 3.21 0.82
CA HIS A 43 -3.79 3.42 1.80
C HIS A 43 -3.21 3.90 3.14
N ILE A 44 -2.11 3.31 3.59
CA ILE A 44 -1.40 3.75 4.78
C ILE A 44 -0.95 5.21 4.61
N GLY A 45 -0.35 5.53 3.46
CA GLY A 45 0.07 6.90 3.15
C GLY A 45 -1.08 7.91 3.20
N GLN A 46 -2.27 7.53 2.73
CA GLN A 46 -3.46 8.39 2.83
C GLN A 46 -3.88 8.66 4.28
N ASN A 47 -3.85 7.66 5.16
CA ASN A 47 -4.20 7.80 6.58
C ASN A 47 -3.28 8.81 7.30
N TYR A 48 -1.98 8.77 6.99
CA TYR A 48 -0.97 9.66 7.59
C TYR A 48 -0.70 10.93 6.77
N GLY A 49 -1.42 11.15 5.66
CA GLY A 49 -1.23 12.31 4.78
C GLY A 49 0.17 12.40 4.14
N ILE A 50 0.79 11.27 3.83
CA ILE A 50 2.10 11.18 3.15
C ILE A 50 1.99 10.47 1.80
N SER A 51 2.99 10.65 0.93
CA SER A 51 3.04 9.89 -0.33
C SER A 51 3.32 8.41 -0.06
N GLU A 52 2.84 7.53 -0.95
CA GLU A 52 3.12 6.09 -0.93
C GLU A 52 4.62 5.79 -0.79
N SER A 53 5.44 6.48 -1.59
CA SER A 53 6.90 6.36 -1.55
C SER A 53 7.52 6.78 -0.21
N SER A 54 6.92 7.75 0.49
CA SER A 54 7.38 8.17 1.82
C SER A 54 6.99 7.14 2.87
N ALA A 55 5.78 6.58 2.77
CA ALA A 55 5.31 5.51 3.65
C ALA A 55 6.23 4.29 3.57
N TYR A 56 6.50 3.82 2.35
CA TYR A 56 7.46 2.72 2.12
C TYR A 56 8.83 2.99 2.75
N LYS A 57 9.41 4.18 2.50
CA LYS A 57 10.73 4.54 3.05
C LYS A 57 10.74 4.59 4.58
N ALA A 58 9.65 5.05 5.20
CA ALA A 58 9.54 5.12 6.65
C ALA A 58 9.38 3.73 7.27
N VAL A 59 8.48 2.89 6.75
CA VAL A 59 8.33 1.49 7.20
C VAL A 59 9.66 0.74 7.05
N LYS A 60 10.29 0.84 5.89
CA LYS A 60 11.56 0.19 5.61
C LYS A 60 12.68 0.65 6.55
N LEU A 61 12.73 1.94 6.86
CA LEU A 61 13.70 2.49 7.81
C LEU A 61 13.51 1.89 9.21
N VAL A 62 12.26 1.81 9.68
CA VAL A 62 11.94 1.25 11.00
C VAL A 62 12.31 -0.22 11.05
N GLU A 63 11.89 -1.00 10.05
CA GLU A 63 12.23 -2.43 9.93
C GLU A 63 13.75 -2.65 9.95
N ASP A 64 14.48 -1.98 9.05
CA ASP A 64 15.92 -2.17 8.92
C ASP A 64 16.67 -1.77 10.20
N THR A 65 16.15 -0.80 10.94
CA THR A 65 16.72 -0.41 12.23
C THR A 65 16.50 -1.50 13.26
N LEU A 66 15.26 -1.97 13.41
CA LEU A 66 14.91 -2.98 14.42
C LEU A 66 15.61 -4.31 14.15
N VAL A 67 15.65 -4.77 12.90
CA VAL A 67 16.32 -6.03 12.50
C VAL A 67 17.83 -6.00 12.81
N LYS A 68 18.47 -4.84 12.72
CA LYS A 68 19.91 -4.69 13.03
C LYS A 68 20.20 -4.66 14.53
N HIS A 69 19.20 -4.40 15.37
CA HIS A 69 19.41 -4.31 16.81
C HIS A 69 19.47 -5.70 17.45
N GLN A 70 20.52 -5.93 18.25
CA GLN A 70 20.77 -7.21 18.91
C GLN A 70 19.60 -7.68 19.80
N ASN A 71 18.83 -6.76 20.39
CA ASN A 71 17.67 -7.09 21.23
C ASN A 71 16.52 -7.75 20.46
N PHE A 72 16.42 -7.53 19.14
CA PHE A 72 15.42 -8.15 18.27
C PHE A 72 16.01 -9.31 17.45
N ALA A 73 17.32 -9.53 17.57
CA ALA A 73 17.96 -10.67 16.92
C ALA A 73 17.55 -11.94 17.65
N LEU A 74 17.04 -12.91 16.90
CA LEU A 74 16.73 -14.22 17.46
C LEU A 74 18.03 -14.89 17.93
N PRO A 75 18.01 -15.54 19.12
CA PRO A 75 19.14 -16.33 19.55
C PRO A 75 19.37 -17.48 18.56
N GLY A 76 20.64 -17.83 18.33
CA GLY A 76 20.98 -18.88 17.36
C GLY A 76 20.30 -20.21 17.69
N ARG A 77 20.13 -21.08 16.68
CA ARG A 77 19.44 -22.38 16.79
C ARG A 77 19.83 -23.21 18.02
N LYS A 78 21.11 -23.19 18.40
CA LYS A 78 21.63 -23.92 19.57
C LYS A 78 21.22 -23.31 20.92
N ALA A 79 20.99 -22.00 20.97
CA ALA A 79 20.56 -21.30 22.19
C ALA A 79 19.04 -21.45 22.42
N LEU A 80 18.26 -21.56 21.34
CA LEU A 80 16.83 -21.90 21.40
C LEU A 80 16.58 -23.28 22.02
N MET A 81 17.48 -24.25 21.79
CA MET A 81 17.36 -25.60 22.37
C MET A 81 17.86 -25.70 23.82
N LYS A 82 18.53 -24.67 24.34
CA LYS A 82 19.26 -24.71 25.63
C LYS A 82 18.64 -23.86 26.73
N SER A 83 17.67 -23.00 26.41
CA SER A 83 17.18 -22.02 27.38
C SER A 83 15.92 -22.51 28.08
N ASP A 84 15.94 -22.53 29.41
CA ASP A 84 14.78 -22.63 30.32
C ASP A 84 13.92 -21.34 30.31
N MET A 85 14.00 -20.57 29.22
CA MET A 85 13.26 -19.32 29.05
C MET A 85 11.90 -19.66 28.45
N ASN A 86 10.82 -19.23 29.12
CA ASN A 86 9.45 -19.33 28.61
C ASN A 86 9.29 -18.41 27.40
N TYR A 87 9.63 -18.89 26.20
CA TYR A 87 9.22 -18.24 24.97
C TYR A 87 7.78 -18.60 24.67
N GLU A 88 6.93 -17.62 24.41
CA GLU A 88 5.66 -17.84 23.73
C GLU A 88 5.97 -18.13 22.25
N VAL A 89 6.38 -19.37 21.96
CA VAL A 89 6.62 -19.82 20.58
C VAL A 89 5.25 -20.17 20.00
N VAL A 90 4.70 -19.27 19.20
CA VAL A 90 3.59 -19.64 18.32
C VAL A 90 4.17 -20.43 17.15
N LEU A 91 4.08 -21.76 17.24
CA LEU A 91 4.41 -22.66 16.13
C LEU A 91 3.31 -22.52 15.08
N ILE A 92 3.52 -21.66 14.09
CA ILE A 92 2.63 -21.56 12.93
C ILE A 92 3.07 -22.66 11.96
N ASP A 93 2.30 -23.74 11.92
CA ASP A 93 2.44 -24.75 10.87
C ASP A 93 2.04 -24.09 9.55
N ALA A 94 3.04 -23.69 8.76
CA ALA A 94 2.84 -23.35 7.38
C ALA A 94 2.66 -24.66 6.60
N THR A 95 1.50 -25.29 6.76
CA THR A 95 1.04 -26.27 5.77
C THR A 95 0.80 -25.49 4.48
N GLU A 96 1.86 -25.27 3.70
CA GLU A 96 1.72 -25.02 2.29
C GLU A 96 0.94 -26.21 1.75
N SER A 97 -0.36 -26.03 1.51
CA SER A 97 -1.14 -27.02 0.78
C SER A 97 -0.38 -27.30 -0.52
N PRO A 98 -0.13 -28.56 -0.90
CA PRO A 98 0.64 -28.89 -2.09
C PRO A 98 -0.09 -28.32 -3.31
N ILE A 99 0.28 -27.10 -3.69
CA ILE A 99 -0.14 -26.51 -4.94
C ILE A 99 0.73 -27.17 -6.01
N GLU A 100 0.08 -27.85 -6.95
CA GLU A 100 0.77 -28.41 -8.11
C GLU A 100 1.44 -27.26 -8.84
N ARG A 101 2.77 -27.21 -8.74
CA ARG A 101 3.59 -26.27 -9.49
C ARG A 101 3.22 -26.44 -10.97
N PRO A 102 2.75 -25.40 -11.67
CA PRO A 102 2.36 -25.54 -13.07
C PRO A 102 3.54 -26.06 -13.88
N LYS A 103 3.37 -27.24 -14.48
CA LYS A 103 4.42 -27.89 -15.27
C LYS A 103 4.78 -26.99 -16.45
N LYS A 104 6.08 -26.75 -16.64
CA LYS A 104 6.60 -25.91 -17.73
C LYS A 104 6.19 -26.52 -19.08
N THR A 105 5.12 -26.00 -19.67
CA THR A 105 4.73 -26.27 -21.06
C THR A 105 5.49 -25.31 -21.97
N LYS A 106 5.73 -25.70 -23.24
CA LYS A 106 6.46 -24.88 -24.23
C LYS A 106 5.94 -23.42 -24.31
N ILE A 107 4.64 -23.21 -24.05
CA ILE A 107 4.00 -21.88 -24.00
C ILE A 107 4.56 -20.97 -22.89
N LEU A 108 4.96 -21.51 -21.74
CA LEU A 108 5.59 -20.75 -20.64
C LEU A 108 7.09 -20.50 -20.88
N LEU A 109 7.74 -21.34 -21.69
CA LEU A 109 9.16 -21.21 -22.06
C LEU A 109 9.36 -20.21 -23.21
N PHE A 110 8.47 -20.20 -24.18
CA PHE A 110 8.49 -19.24 -25.27
C PHE A 110 7.78 -17.95 -24.85
N ARG A 111 8.56 -17.03 -24.28
CA ARG A 111 8.22 -15.61 -24.30
C ARG A 111 7.91 -15.24 -25.75
N LYS A 112 6.63 -15.03 -26.09
CA LYS A 112 6.24 -14.46 -27.39
C LYS A 112 7.18 -13.29 -27.68
N GLU A 113 7.85 -13.36 -28.82
CA GLU A 113 8.72 -12.28 -29.28
C GLU A 113 7.95 -10.97 -29.15
N LYS A 114 8.53 -10.02 -28.41
CA LYS A 114 7.95 -8.69 -28.33
C LYS A 114 7.95 -8.14 -29.76
N LYS A 115 6.77 -7.74 -30.26
CA LYS A 115 6.70 -6.93 -31.48
C LYS A 115 7.66 -5.74 -31.30
N ALA A 116 8.56 -5.53 -32.25
CA ALA A 116 9.47 -4.41 -32.25
C ALA A 116 8.67 -3.11 -32.23
N TYR A 117 8.94 -2.24 -31.24
CA TYR A 117 8.41 -0.89 -31.23
C TYR A 117 9.29 -0.05 -32.16
N THR A 118 8.72 0.53 -33.22
CA THR A 118 9.42 1.54 -34.01
C THR A 118 9.61 2.77 -33.14
N LYS A 119 10.87 3.22 -33.01
CA LYS A 119 11.22 4.45 -32.29
C LYS A 119 10.85 5.63 -33.18
N ASN A 120 9.73 6.30 -32.89
CA ASN A 120 9.52 7.64 -33.39
C ASN A 120 10.24 8.63 -32.47
N SER A 121 11.23 9.32 -33.02
CA SER A 121 11.83 10.53 -32.48
C SER A 121 10.78 11.64 -32.54
N ASN A 122 10.07 11.89 -31.44
CA ASN A 122 9.43 13.16 -31.10
C ASN A 122 8.87 13.04 -29.66
N SER A 123 9.68 13.41 -28.67
CA SER A 123 9.25 13.48 -27.27
C SER A 123 8.43 14.75 -27.02
N PHE A 124 7.13 14.67 -27.29
CA PHE A 124 6.14 15.56 -26.68
C PHE A 124 5.35 14.76 -25.65
N ARG A 125 5.18 15.30 -24.43
CA ARG A 125 4.44 14.68 -23.33
C ARG A 125 2.99 14.42 -23.75
N GLN A 126 2.58 13.14 -23.74
CA GLN A 126 1.18 12.73 -23.72
C GLN A 126 0.96 11.74 -22.58
N GLU A 127 -0.12 11.97 -21.83
CA GLU A 127 -0.56 11.15 -20.71
C GLU A 127 -1.12 9.81 -21.24
N ASN A 128 -0.48 8.70 -20.87
CA ASN A 128 -0.86 7.40 -21.40
C ASN A 128 -2.01 6.76 -20.61
N THR A 129 -3.22 6.98 -21.13
CA THR A 129 -4.35 6.04 -21.08
C THR A 129 -4.04 4.78 -21.90
N GLN A 130 -3.71 3.64 -21.27
CA GLN A 130 -3.97 2.30 -21.82
C GLN A 130 -3.71 1.16 -20.81
N SER A 131 -4.74 0.83 -20.04
CA SER A 131 -4.98 -0.52 -19.51
C SER A 131 -6.47 -0.84 -19.72
N LYS A 132 -6.92 -0.93 -20.98
CA LYS A 132 -8.32 -1.15 -21.36
C LYS A 132 -8.50 -2.26 -22.42
N ASP A 133 -7.70 -3.31 -22.37
CA ASP A 133 -7.85 -4.47 -23.28
C ASP A 133 -8.86 -5.53 -22.79
N TYR A 134 -9.45 -5.35 -21.60
CA TYR A 134 -10.45 -6.28 -21.04
C TYR A 134 -11.87 -6.10 -21.58
N LEU A 135 -12.13 -5.12 -22.46
CA LEU A 135 -13.47 -4.77 -22.94
C LEU A 135 -13.92 -5.52 -24.20
N ARG A 136 -13.14 -6.48 -24.70
CA ARG A 136 -13.42 -7.19 -25.96
C ARG A 136 -14.03 -8.59 -25.76
N ASN A 137 -14.69 -8.82 -24.63
CA ASN A 137 -15.33 -10.10 -24.30
C ASN A 137 -16.85 -9.90 -24.25
N PRO A 138 -17.64 -10.54 -25.16
CA PRO A 138 -19.07 -10.27 -25.29
C PRO A 138 -19.90 -10.65 -24.05
N LYS A 139 -19.34 -11.48 -23.15
CA LYS A 139 -19.96 -11.83 -21.86
C LYS A 139 -19.91 -10.71 -20.81
N PHE A 140 -19.03 -9.70 -20.97
CA PHE A 140 -18.95 -8.54 -20.06
C PHE A 140 -19.86 -7.37 -20.47
N LEU A 141 -20.35 -7.36 -21.72
CA LEU A 141 -21.21 -6.29 -22.24
C LEU A 141 -22.65 -6.35 -21.69
N SER A 142 -23.10 -7.49 -21.17
CA SER A 142 -24.38 -7.58 -20.45
C SER A 142 -24.31 -6.96 -19.04
N ILE A 143 -23.13 -7.01 -18.39
CA ILE A 143 -22.94 -6.48 -17.03
C ILE A 143 -22.74 -4.96 -17.03
N LEU A 144 -22.20 -4.37 -18.11
CA LEU A 144 -22.06 -2.91 -18.23
C LEU A 144 -23.36 -2.16 -18.55
N ARG A 145 -24.44 -2.87 -18.94
CA ARG A 145 -25.72 -2.23 -19.28
C ARG A 145 -26.48 -1.68 -18.06
N LEU A 146 -26.07 -2.06 -16.84
CA LEU A 146 -26.65 -1.54 -15.59
C LEU A 146 -25.89 -0.34 -15.01
N LYS A 147 -24.76 0.08 -15.59
CA LYS A 147 -23.95 1.22 -15.11
C LYS A 147 -24.13 2.51 -15.92
N GLY A 148 -25.17 2.57 -16.77
CA GLY A 148 -25.55 3.79 -17.49
C GLY A 148 -26.47 4.74 -16.71
N LEU A 149 -27.01 4.32 -15.57
CA LEU A 149 -28.04 5.08 -14.83
C LEU A 149 -27.49 5.91 -13.65
N LEU A 150 -26.32 5.60 -13.09
CA LEU A 150 -25.93 6.18 -11.78
C LEU A 150 -25.11 7.49 -11.83
N ILE A 151 -24.76 8.01 -13.01
CA ILE A 151 -23.95 9.26 -13.10
C ILE A 151 -24.84 10.52 -13.10
N GLN A 152 -26.12 10.40 -13.45
CA GLN A 152 -27.06 11.51 -13.31
C GLN A 152 -27.54 11.68 -11.86
N ASP A 153 -27.59 10.60 -11.07
CA ASP A 153 -28.14 10.62 -9.71
C ASP A 153 -27.22 11.33 -8.69
N ILE A 154 -25.89 11.23 -8.81
CA ILE A 154 -24.94 11.88 -7.89
C ILE A 154 -24.92 13.41 -8.06
N LYS A 155 -25.05 13.89 -9.31
CA LYS A 155 -25.13 15.34 -9.58
C LYS A 155 -26.45 15.93 -9.11
N VAL A 156 -27.56 15.19 -9.27
CA VAL A 156 -28.88 15.58 -8.76
C VAL A 156 -28.87 15.62 -7.23
N TYR A 157 -28.29 14.62 -6.54
CA TYR A 157 -28.20 14.57 -5.08
C TYR A 157 -27.36 15.71 -4.49
N LYS A 158 -26.22 16.06 -5.09
CA LYS A 158 -25.40 17.22 -4.63
C LYS A 158 -26.12 18.55 -4.81
N LYS A 159 -26.87 18.73 -5.91
CA LYS A 159 -27.64 19.96 -6.18
C LYS A 159 -28.84 20.11 -5.24
N PHE A 160 -29.55 19.02 -4.95
CA PHE A 160 -30.71 19.01 -4.04
C PHE A 160 -30.31 19.29 -2.58
N THR A 161 -29.18 18.73 -2.12
CA THR A 161 -28.66 18.92 -0.75
C THR A 161 -28.25 20.38 -0.47
N ILE A 162 -27.71 21.09 -1.47
CA ILE A 162 -27.34 22.51 -1.33
C ILE A 162 -28.60 23.38 -1.20
N ILE A 163 -29.65 23.08 -1.97
CA ILE A 163 -30.90 23.84 -1.96
C ILE A 163 -31.67 23.64 -0.63
N LEU A 164 -31.75 22.41 -0.13
CA LEU A 164 -32.36 22.13 1.18
C LEU A 164 -31.64 22.83 2.34
N ASN A 165 -30.30 22.86 2.32
CA ASN A 165 -29.53 23.56 3.36
C ASN A 165 -29.68 25.09 3.29
N TYR A 166 -29.88 25.65 2.10
CA TYR A 166 -30.16 27.08 1.93
C TYR A 166 -31.53 27.48 2.51
N GLN A 167 -32.59 26.71 2.23
CA GLN A 167 -33.93 26.96 2.78
C GLN A 167 -33.97 26.78 4.31
N ARG A 168 -33.24 25.80 4.85
CA ARG A 168 -33.14 25.56 6.31
C ARG A 168 -32.39 26.68 7.04
N LYS A 169 -31.38 27.30 6.42
CA LYS A 169 -30.71 28.51 6.95
C LYS A 169 -31.58 29.75 6.86
N LYS A 170 -32.40 29.88 5.82
CA LYS A 170 -33.34 31.01 5.65
C LYS A 170 -34.48 30.95 6.67
N ALA A 171 -35.04 29.77 6.94
CA ALA A 171 -36.10 29.58 7.94
C ALA A 171 -35.63 29.83 9.39
N ARG A 172 -34.36 29.55 9.71
CA ARG A 172 -33.75 29.83 11.04
C ARG A 172 -33.42 31.30 11.29
N LYS A 173 -33.57 32.16 10.27
CA LYS A 173 -33.28 33.60 10.35
C LYS A 173 -34.54 34.47 10.48
N ILE A 174 -35.72 33.84 10.52
CA ILE A 174 -37.04 34.48 10.53
C ILE A 174 -37.82 34.14 11.84
N LEU A 175 -37.19 33.41 12.76
CA LEU A 175 -37.58 33.29 14.18
C LEU A 175 -36.60 34.14 15.00
#